data_AF-A0A7C7L8G9-F1
#
_entry.id   AF-A0A7C7L8G9-F1
#
_cell.length_a   1.000
_cell.length_b   1.000
_cell.length_c   1.000
_cell.angle_alpha   90.00
_cell.angle_beta   90.00
_cell.angle_gamma   90.00
#
_symmetry.space_group_name_H-M   'P 1'
#
loop_
_entity.id
_entity.type
_entity.pdbx_description
1 polymer ?
#
loop_
_entity_poly.entity_id
_entity_poly.type
_entity_poly.pdbx_seq_one_letter_code
_entity_poly.pdbx_strand_id
1 'polypeptide(L)'
;DFIQINNYLVADLQAQGLWTEEIRAAIKKAEGSIQGVDAISDEMKQLYRTAWEIPMKALIDMAAARGAYIDQSQSLNLFMESPSIGKVSSMYMYAWEQGVKTTYYLRSRPATRIRQTDGGMPAAAEPAKQYTPDEAITCSLENPESCDACQ
;
A
#
# COMPACT_ATOMS: atom_id res chain seq x y z
N ASP A 1 7.84 13.76 15.49
CA ASP A 1 7.48 13.58 14.07
C ASP A 1 6.47 14.63 13.66
N PHE A 2 6.64 15.23 12.48
CA PHE A 2 5.68 16.20 11.94
C PHE A 2 4.89 15.53 10.82
N ILE A 3 3.62 15.20 11.10
CA ILE A 3 2.73 14.61 10.09
C ILE A 3 2.34 15.69 9.09
N GLN A 4 2.72 15.50 7.83
CA GLN A 4 2.32 16.36 6.73
C GLN A 4 1.25 15.67 5.89
N ILE A 5 0.11 16.35 5.71
CA ILE A 5 -0.98 15.93 4.82
C ILE A 5 -0.82 16.69 3.51
N ASN A 6 -1.26 16.10 2.39
CA ASN A 6 -1.23 16.73 1.08
C ASN A 6 -1.94 18.09 1.10
N ASN A 7 -1.21 19.18 0.86
CA ASN A 7 -1.72 20.55 0.91
C ASN A 7 -2.90 20.80 -0.05
N TYR A 8 -2.94 20.13 -1.21
CA TYR A 8 -4.04 20.26 -2.16
C TYR A 8 -5.34 19.68 -1.57
N LEU A 9 -5.26 18.48 -0.97
CA LEU A 9 -6.39 17.86 -0.29
C LEU A 9 -6.89 18.73 0.87
N VAL A 10 -5.97 19.31 1.64
CA VAL A 10 -6.33 20.22 2.74
C VAL A 10 -7.12 21.43 2.23
N ALA A 11 -6.63 22.08 1.16
CA ALA A 11 -7.29 23.24 0.58
C ALA A 11 -8.70 22.90 0.07
N ASP A 12 -8.87 21.77 -0.62
CA ASP A 12 -10.16 21.35 -1.15
C ASP A 12 -11.17 20.99 -0.04
N LEU A 13 -10.69 20.31 1.03
CA LEU A 13 -11.53 20.03 2.19
C LEU A 13 -11.92 21.31 2.95
N GLN A 14 -11.01 22.29 3.05
CA GLN A 14 -11.31 23.59 3.64
C GLN A 14 -12.36 24.36 2.82
N ALA A 15 -12.24 24.35 1.50
CA ALA A 15 -13.20 25.01 0.61
C ALA A 15 -14.62 24.43 0.75
N GLN A 16 -14.75 23.15 1.09
CA GLN A 16 -16.02 22.48 1.32
C GLN A 16 -16.48 22.47 2.79
N GLY A 17 -15.73 23.09 3.71
CA GLY A 17 -16.03 23.06 5.14
C GLY A 17 -15.87 21.68 5.79
N LEU A 18 -15.21 20.74 5.11
CA LEU A 18 -14.98 19.36 5.55
C LEU A 18 -13.65 19.19 6.31
N TRP A 19 -12.89 20.26 6.53
CA TRP A 19 -11.63 20.21 7.28
C TRP A 19 -11.85 20.20 8.80
N THR A 20 -12.46 19.13 9.32
CA THR A 20 -12.74 18.97 10.75
C THR A 20 -11.66 18.15 11.48
N GLU A 21 -11.68 18.11 12.82
CA GLU A 21 -10.76 17.25 13.59
C GLU A 21 -11.04 15.76 13.34
N GLU A 22 -12.31 15.38 13.18
CA GLU A 22 -12.74 14.02 12.94
C GLU A 22 -12.22 13.50 11.59
N ILE A 23 -12.37 14.30 10.53
CA ILE A 23 -11.87 13.94 9.20
C ILE A 23 -10.34 13.88 9.19
N ARG A 24 -9.66 14.83 9.87
CA ARG A 24 -8.21 14.76 10.04
C ARG A 24 -7.75 13.50 10.75
N ALA A 25 -8.42 13.11 11.83
CA ALA A 25 -8.12 11.90 12.56
C ALA A 25 -8.37 10.64 11.71
N ALA A 26 -9.46 10.62 10.94
CA ALA A 26 -9.77 9.53 10.03
C ALA A 26 -8.70 9.36 8.94
N ILE A 27 -8.25 10.45 8.32
CA ILE A 27 -7.19 10.44 7.30
C ILE A 27 -5.87 9.93 7.89
N LYS A 28 -5.50 10.38 9.11
CA LYS A 28 -4.29 9.91 9.80
C LYS A 28 -4.35 8.41 10.08
N LYS A 29 -5.46 7.94 10.63
CA LYS A 29 -5.71 6.52 10.93
C LYS A 29 -5.67 5.65 9.67
N ALA A 30 -6.14 6.20 8.54
CA ALA A 30 -6.10 5.54 7.24
C ALA A 30 -4.78 5.74 6.47
N GLU A 31 -3.72 6.24 7.14
CA GLU A 31 -2.39 6.46 6.56
C GLU A 31 -2.40 7.33 5.29
N GLY A 32 -3.27 8.35 5.27
CA GLY A 32 -3.42 9.29 4.17
C GLY A 32 -4.46 8.92 3.12
N SER A 33 -5.07 7.74 3.21
CA SER A 33 -6.21 7.37 2.36
C SER A 33 -7.50 8.09 2.79
N ILE A 34 -8.31 8.50 1.82
CA ILE A 34 -9.62 9.13 2.07
C ILE A 34 -10.81 8.24 1.63
N GLN A 35 -10.54 7.04 1.11
CA GLN A 35 -11.57 6.19 0.50
C GLN A 35 -12.66 5.78 1.52
N GLY A 36 -12.27 5.57 2.78
CA GLY A 36 -13.17 5.18 3.88
C GLY A 36 -13.85 6.33 4.61
N VAL A 37 -13.77 7.57 4.11
CA VAL A 37 -14.41 8.74 4.74
C VAL A 37 -15.71 9.06 4.00
N ASP A 38 -16.85 8.74 4.61
CA ASP A 38 -18.17 8.86 3.97
C ASP A 38 -18.57 10.31 3.63
N ALA A 39 -18.08 11.27 4.41
CA ALA A 39 -18.38 12.69 4.19
C ALA A 39 -17.72 13.28 2.93
N ILE A 40 -16.73 12.60 2.35
CA ILE A 40 -16.00 13.08 1.16
C ILE A 40 -16.63 12.49 -0.10
N SER A 41 -16.83 13.34 -1.12
CA SER A 41 -17.44 12.93 -2.39
C SER A 41 -16.60 11.90 -3.15
N ASP A 42 -17.28 11.08 -3.97
CA ASP A 42 -16.61 10.07 -4.79
C ASP A 42 -15.65 10.67 -5.81
N GLU A 43 -15.96 11.87 -6.32
CA GLU A 43 -15.07 12.60 -7.22
C GLU A 43 -13.73 12.94 -6.55
N MET A 44 -13.77 13.47 -5.33
CA MET A 44 -12.56 13.74 -4.55
C MET A 44 -11.81 12.46 -4.21
N LYS A 45 -12.54 11.39 -3.82
CA LYS A 45 -11.95 10.08 -3.56
C LYS A 45 -11.22 9.55 -4.79
N GLN A 46 -11.76 9.71 -5.99
CA GLN A 46 -11.10 9.33 -7.24
C GLN A 46 -9.85 10.16 -7.54
N LEU A 47 -9.92 11.47 -7.29
CA LEU A 47 -8.82 12.42 -7.52
C LEU A 47 -7.62 12.15 -6.58
N TYR A 48 -7.89 11.92 -5.30
CA TYR A 48 -6.87 11.76 -4.27
C TYR A 48 -6.53 10.31 -3.94
N ARG A 49 -6.70 9.40 -4.91
CA ARG A 49 -6.25 8.01 -4.74
C ARG A 49 -4.76 7.95 -4.45
N THR A 50 -4.41 7.12 -3.47
CA THR A 50 -3.02 6.86 -3.12
C THR A 50 -2.38 5.90 -4.14
N ALA A 51 -1.05 5.77 -4.11
CA ALA A 51 -0.34 4.82 -4.97
C ALA A 51 -0.78 3.35 -4.79
N TRP A 52 -1.37 3.02 -3.63
CA TRP A 52 -1.88 1.69 -3.32
C TRP A 52 -3.29 1.42 -3.86
N GLU A 53 -4.02 2.48 -4.23
CA GLU A 53 -5.41 2.44 -4.71
C GLU A 53 -5.51 2.53 -6.24
N ILE A 54 -4.40 2.86 -6.90
CA ILE A 54 -4.32 2.94 -8.36
C ILE A 54 -4.03 1.54 -8.91
N PRO A 55 -4.79 1.04 -9.90
CA PRO A 55 -4.44 -0.21 -10.57
C PRO A 55 -3.07 -0.13 -11.23
N MET A 56 -2.16 -1.06 -10.89
CA MET A 56 -0.81 -1.06 -11.48
C MET A 56 -0.81 -1.21 -12.99
N LYS A 57 -1.82 -1.89 -13.56
CA LYS A 57 -2.04 -1.94 -15.01
C LYS A 57 -2.14 -0.54 -15.62
N ALA A 58 -2.92 0.36 -15.02
CA ALA A 58 -3.09 1.72 -15.52
C ALA A 58 -1.76 2.51 -15.46
N LEU A 59 -0.98 2.32 -14.40
CA LEU A 59 0.34 2.95 -14.27
C LEU A 59 1.31 2.45 -15.36
N ILE A 60 1.27 1.15 -15.68
CA ILE A 60 2.06 0.53 -16.76
C ILE A 60 1.60 1.06 -18.12
N ASP A 61 0.29 1.16 -18.37
CA ASP A 61 -0.26 1.69 -19.63
C ASP A 61 0.20 3.14 -19.86
N MET A 62 0.16 3.97 -18.83
CA MET A 62 0.68 5.34 -18.88
C MET A 62 2.20 5.38 -19.09
N ALA A 63 2.95 4.43 -18.52
CA ALA A 63 4.39 4.32 -18.70
C ALA A 63 4.76 3.92 -20.13
N ALA A 64 4.04 2.96 -20.72
CA ALA A 64 4.19 2.55 -22.10
C ALA A 64 3.84 3.71 -23.06
N ALA A 65 2.71 4.40 -22.83
CA ALA A 65 2.27 5.52 -23.64
C ALA A 65 3.31 6.64 -23.72
N ARG A 66 3.92 7.03 -22.59
CA ARG A 66 5.00 8.03 -22.60
C ARG A 66 6.34 7.48 -23.09
N GLY A 67 6.54 6.16 -23.05
CA GLY A 67 7.78 5.50 -23.45
C GLY A 67 8.17 5.74 -24.92
N ALA A 68 7.19 5.97 -25.80
CA ALA A 68 7.43 6.34 -27.20
C ALA A 68 8.20 7.67 -27.37
N TYR A 69 8.18 8.53 -26.35
CA TYR A 69 8.83 9.84 -26.34
C TYR A 69 10.08 9.87 -25.45
N ILE A 70 10.56 8.71 -24.97
CA ILE A 70 11.73 8.58 -24.11
C ILE A 70 12.80 7.77 -24.86
N ASP A 71 13.91 8.43 -25.16
CA ASP A 71 15.04 7.86 -25.90
C ASP A 71 15.67 6.65 -25.19
N GLN A 72 15.83 6.75 -23.86
CA GLN A 72 16.38 5.71 -23.00
C GLN A 72 15.28 4.94 -22.29
N SER A 73 15.08 5.18 -21.00
CA SER A 73 14.07 4.51 -20.17
C SER A 73 13.61 5.43 -19.02
N GLN A 74 12.87 4.87 -18.08
CA GLN A 74 12.25 5.57 -16.96
C GLN A 74 12.25 4.71 -15.70
N SER A 75 12.50 5.34 -14.55
CA SER A 75 12.46 4.68 -13.24
C SER A 75 11.01 4.45 -12.79
N LEU A 76 10.42 3.33 -13.19
CA LEU A 76 9.03 2.98 -12.87
C LEU A 76 8.94 2.16 -11.58
N ASN A 77 8.60 2.82 -10.47
CA ASN A 77 8.23 2.11 -9.24
C ASN A 77 6.83 1.49 -9.35
N LEU A 78 6.67 0.28 -8.83
CA LEU A 78 5.41 -0.44 -8.76
C LEU A 78 5.02 -0.68 -7.29
N PHE A 79 3.72 -0.74 -7.03
CA PHE A 79 3.15 -0.80 -5.68
C PHE A 79 2.18 -1.97 -5.60
N MET A 80 2.37 -2.83 -4.60
CA MET A 80 1.48 -3.96 -4.35
C MET A 80 1.40 -4.23 -2.86
N GLU A 81 0.24 -3.99 -2.25
CA GLU A 81 0.08 -4.11 -0.80
C GLU A 81 0.39 -5.53 -0.31
N SER A 82 -0.22 -6.55 -0.91
CA SER A 82 0.00 -7.96 -0.58
C SER A 82 0.51 -8.72 -1.81
N PRO A 83 1.84 -8.75 -2.02
CA PRO A 83 2.43 -9.43 -3.16
C PRO A 83 2.28 -10.95 -3.04
N SER A 84 1.87 -11.58 -4.13
CA SER A 84 1.97 -13.03 -4.32
C SER A 84 2.71 -13.30 -5.63
N ILE A 85 3.35 -14.46 -5.75
CA ILE A 85 4.12 -14.85 -6.94
C ILE A 85 3.27 -14.66 -8.21
N GLY A 86 2.02 -15.13 -8.20
CA GLY A 86 1.10 -15.01 -9.34
C GLY A 86 0.75 -13.56 -9.70
N LYS A 87 0.48 -12.69 -8.71
CA LYS A 87 0.16 -11.27 -8.97
C LYS A 87 1.37 -10.50 -9.47
N VAL A 88 2.54 -10.75 -8.88
CA VAL A 88 3.78 -10.08 -9.27
C VAL A 88 4.23 -10.53 -10.65
N SER A 89 4.17 -11.85 -10.93
CA SER A 89 4.50 -12.42 -12.24
C SER A 89 3.60 -11.87 -13.34
N SER A 90 2.28 -11.88 -13.15
CA SER A 90 1.33 -11.32 -14.14
C SER A 90 1.54 -9.83 -14.39
N MET A 91 1.83 -9.05 -13.34
CA MET A 91 2.14 -7.62 -13.47
C MET A 91 3.41 -7.36 -14.29
N TYR A 92 4.50 -8.10 -14.02
CA TYR A 92 5.75 -7.93 -14.78
C TYR A 92 5.63 -8.45 -16.22
N MET A 93 4.92 -9.55 -16.43
CA MET A 93 4.63 -10.06 -17.77
C MET A 93 3.86 -9.02 -18.57
N TYR A 94 2.84 -8.40 -17.97
CA TYR A 94 2.08 -7.33 -18.60
C TYR A 94 2.96 -6.12 -18.95
N ALA A 95 3.86 -5.69 -18.05
CA ALA A 95 4.79 -4.60 -18.32
C ALA A 95 5.70 -4.90 -19.52
N TRP A 96 6.19 -6.14 -19.62
CA TRP A 96 7.00 -6.59 -20.75
C TRP A 96 6.20 -6.61 -22.07
N GLU A 97 4.98 -7.15 -22.05
CA GLU A 97 4.08 -7.16 -23.22
C GLU A 97 3.73 -5.76 -23.73
N GLN A 98 3.61 -4.78 -22.84
CA GLN A 98 3.40 -3.36 -23.21
C GLN A 98 4.67 -2.65 -23.71
N GLY A 99 5.82 -3.34 -23.76
CA GLY A 99 7.08 -2.77 -24.23
C GLY A 99 7.74 -1.81 -23.23
N VAL A 100 7.40 -1.89 -21.94
CA VAL A 100 8.07 -1.10 -20.90
C VAL A 100 9.49 -1.62 -20.72
N LYS A 101 10.48 -0.77 -21.01
CA LYS A 101 11.90 -1.14 -20.99
C LYS A 101 12.43 -1.49 -19.59
N THR A 102 11.98 -0.79 -18.53
CA THR A 102 12.47 -1.01 -17.16
C THR A 102 11.39 -0.82 -16.11
N THR A 103 11.41 -1.68 -15.08
CA THR A 103 10.79 -1.46 -13.77
C THR A 103 11.87 -1.18 -12.73
N TYR A 104 11.52 -0.54 -11.62
CA TYR A 104 12.47 -0.16 -10.57
C TYR A 104 12.16 -0.88 -9.25
N TYR A 105 11.68 -0.18 -8.21
CA TYR A 105 11.30 -0.86 -6.97
C TYR A 105 9.90 -1.46 -7.04
N LEU A 106 9.75 -2.66 -6.49
CA LEU A 106 8.47 -3.13 -5.96
C LEU A 106 8.33 -2.68 -4.51
N ARG A 107 7.32 -1.86 -4.23
CA ARG A 107 6.96 -1.46 -2.87
C ARG A 107 5.80 -2.33 -2.39
N SER A 108 6.00 -2.99 -1.26
CA SER A 108 4.97 -3.75 -0.56
C SER A 108 4.73 -3.21 0.84
N ARG A 109 3.60 -3.60 1.44
CA ARG A 109 3.32 -3.33 2.85
C ARG A 109 3.28 -4.66 3.61
N PRO A 110 3.83 -4.72 4.83
CA PRO A 110 3.70 -5.91 5.65
C PRO A 110 2.22 -6.17 5.95
N ALA A 111 1.83 -7.45 6.03
CA ALA A 111 0.47 -7.84 6.38
C ALA A 111 0.07 -7.37 7.79
N THR A 112 1.03 -7.29 8.70
CA THR A 112 0.87 -6.78 10.06
C THR A 112 1.11 -5.27 10.09
N ARG A 113 0.05 -4.51 10.42
CA ARG A 113 0.19 -3.07 10.71
C ARG A 113 0.78 -2.89 12.10
N ILE A 114 1.78 -2.02 12.22
CA ILE A 114 2.29 -1.59 13.53
C ILE A 114 1.16 -0.82 14.22
N ARG A 115 0.81 -1.23 15.44
CA ARG A 115 -0.21 -0.56 16.24
C ARG A 115 0.24 0.87 16.50
N GLN A 116 -0.46 1.84 15.90
CA GLN A 116 -0.22 3.26 16.15
C GLN A 116 -0.54 3.54 17.63
N THR A 117 0.46 3.95 18.39
CA THR A 117 0.30 4.33 19.80
C THR A 117 -0.20 5.77 19.83
N ASP A 118 -1.52 5.93 19.76
CA ASP A 118 -2.20 7.21 19.86
C ASP A 118 -2.16 7.75 21.31
N GLY A 119 -0.98 8.02 21.88
CA GLY A 119 -0.77 8.82 23.11
C GLY A 119 -1.57 8.46 24.39
N GLY A 120 -2.43 7.45 24.37
CA GLY A 120 -3.29 6.99 25.44
C GLY A 120 -2.78 5.65 25.95
N MET A 121 -2.88 5.46 27.27
CA MET A 121 -2.34 4.31 28.01
C MET A 121 -2.52 2.97 27.29
N PRO A 122 -1.54 2.06 27.37
CA PRO A 122 -1.64 0.75 26.74
C PRO A 122 -2.83 -0.02 27.32
N ALA A 123 -3.84 -0.27 26.50
CA ALA A 123 -4.78 -1.35 26.73
C ALA A 123 -4.00 -2.67 26.76
N ALA A 124 -4.29 -3.48 27.79
CA ALA A 124 -3.60 -4.69 28.20
C ALA A 124 -3.14 -5.56 27.02
N ALA A 125 -1.90 -6.08 27.13
CA ALA A 125 -1.35 -7.04 26.21
C ALA A 125 -2.30 -8.24 26.06
N GLU A 126 -2.65 -8.58 24.83
CA GLU A 126 -3.28 -9.86 24.53
C GLU A 126 -2.32 -11.00 24.92
N PRO A 127 -2.81 -12.10 25.52
CA PRO A 127 -1.95 -13.18 25.95
C PRO A 127 -1.23 -13.79 24.74
N ALA A 128 0.07 -14.05 24.91
CA ALA A 128 0.89 -14.71 23.90
C ALA A 128 0.22 -16.02 23.45
N LYS A 129 0.03 -16.19 22.13
CA LYS A 129 -0.44 -17.46 21.57
C LYS A 129 0.60 -18.54 21.90
N GLN A 130 0.20 -19.53 22.69
CA GLN A 130 0.98 -20.74 22.93
C GLN A 130 0.80 -21.65 21.72
N TYR A 131 1.87 -21.86 20.96
CA TYR A 131 1.92 -22.81 19.86
C TYR A 131 2.15 -24.22 20.39
N THR A 132 1.52 -25.21 19.76
CA THR A 132 1.77 -26.61 20.08
C THR A 132 3.18 -27.02 19.62
N PRO A 133 3.81 -28.04 20.25
CA PRO A 133 5.15 -28.49 19.86
C PRO A 133 5.25 -28.85 18.36
N ASP A 134 4.18 -29.37 17.78
CA ASP A 134 4.13 -29.77 16.37
C ASP A 134 4.12 -28.57 15.41
N GLU A 135 3.46 -27.47 15.79
CA GLU A 135 3.48 -26.20 15.03
C GLU A 135 4.85 -25.51 15.12
N ALA A 136 5.54 -25.64 16.26
CA ALA A 136 6.90 -25.11 16.43
C ALA A 136 7.94 -25.87 15.59
N ILE A 137 7.77 -27.19 15.40
CA ILE A 137 8.65 -28.02 14.55
C ILE A 137 8.45 -27.68 13.07
N THR A 138 7.21 -27.44 12.64
CA THR A 138 6.88 -27.09 11.24
C THR A 138 7.50 -25.77 10.79
N CYS A 139 7.75 -24.84 11.74
CA CYS A 139 8.37 -23.53 11.50
C CYS A 139 9.82 -23.45 12.03
N SER A 140 10.51 -24.59 12.20
CA SER A 140 11.91 -24.62 12.62
C SER A 140 12.86 -24.30 11.46
N LEU A 141 13.87 -23.46 11.71
CA LEU A 141 14.98 -23.17 10.79
C LEU A 141 15.76 -24.42 10.36
N GLU A 142 15.61 -25.53 11.07
CA GLU A 142 16.31 -26.79 10.82
C GLU A 142 15.61 -27.68 9.77
N ASN A 143 14.37 -27.37 9.37
CA ASN A 143 13.63 -28.11 8.32
C ASN A 143 12.95 -27.15 7.30
N PRO A 144 13.73 -26.51 6.41
CA PRO A 144 13.19 -25.58 5.42
C PRO A 144 12.25 -26.22 4.38
N GLU A 145 12.32 -27.54 4.18
CA GLU A 145 11.49 -28.30 3.24
C GLU A 145 10.04 -28.51 3.73
N SER A 146 9.75 -28.37 5.03
CA SER A 146 8.42 -28.59 5.62
C SER A 146 7.63 -27.32 5.89
N CYS A 147 8.20 -26.15 5.60
CA CYS A 147 7.57 -24.87 5.88
C CYS A 147 6.80 -24.38 4.64
N ASP A 148 5.48 -24.55 4.64
CA ASP A 148 4.58 -24.03 3.60
C ASP A 148 4.59 -22.49 3.50
N ALA A 149 5.19 -21.78 4.45
CA ALA A 149 5.40 -20.32 4.39
C ALA A 149 6.69 -19.92 3.65
N CYS A 150 7.57 -20.87 3.32
CA CYS A 150 8.81 -20.66 2.57
C CYS A 150 8.75 -21.11 1.10
N GLN A 151 7.59 -21.60 0.63
CA GLN A 151 7.31 -21.87 -0.79
C GLN A 151 6.82 -20.61 -1.54
#